data_AF-A0A1I5VEX8-F1
#
_entry.id   AF-A0A1I5VEX8-F1
#
_cell.length_a   1.000
_cell.length_b   1.000
_cell.length_c   1.000
_cell.angle_alpha   90.00
_cell.angle_beta   90.00
_cell.angle_gamma   90.00
#
_symmetry.space_group_name_H-M   'P 1'
#
loop_
_entity.id
_entity.type
_entity.pdbx_description
1 polymer ?
#
loop_
_entity_poly.entity_id
_entity_poly.type
_entity_poly.pdbx_seq_one_letter_code
_entity_poly.pdbx_strand_id
1 'polypeptide(L)'
;MPDLMQKIVKKCEECGVAYFTFDEEGSVCPKCQDRNYFGCIRRYIDDEEPTVEELSTELRVPKIRIYRWIRDGRIQYIPGTGMTGIFCEECGIPIEFGSVCIKCAKNARKKKRKKKKIAI
;
A
#
# COMPACT_ATOMS: atom_id res chain seq x y z
N MET A 1 -13.18 7.31 -35.62
CA MET A 1 -13.47 5.87 -35.45
C MET A 1 -12.25 5.27 -34.74
N PRO A 2 -12.39 4.82 -33.49
CA PRO A 2 -11.30 4.62 -32.55
C PRO A 2 -10.81 3.18 -32.59
N ASP A 3 -9.54 2.90 -32.84
CA ASP A 3 -9.09 1.51 -32.90
C ASP A 3 -7.67 1.29 -32.35
N LEU A 4 -7.68 0.55 -31.23
CA LEU A 4 -6.61 -0.14 -30.52
C LEU A 4 -5.46 0.70 -29.95
N MET A 5 -5.63 1.10 -28.69
CA MET A 5 -4.57 0.89 -27.69
C MET A 5 -4.23 -0.61 -27.66
N GLN A 6 -3.30 -1.06 -28.52
CA GLN A 6 -2.84 -2.44 -28.56
C GLN A 6 -2.15 -2.74 -27.22
N LYS A 7 -2.79 -3.54 -26.38
CA LYS A 7 -2.14 -4.09 -25.18
C LYS A 7 -1.05 -5.05 -25.63
N ILE A 8 0.20 -4.67 -25.43
CA ILE A 8 1.35 -5.50 -25.73
C ILE A 8 1.53 -6.48 -24.57
N VAL A 9 1.63 -7.77 -24.88
CA VAL A 9 1.97 -8.80 -23.89
C VAL A 9 3.48 -8.87 -23.81
N LYS A 10 4.05 -8.48 -22.67
CA LYS A 10 5.49 -8.59 -22.40
C LYS A 10 5.77 -9.51 -21.25
N LYS A 11 6.93 -10.13 -21.27
CA LYS A 11 7.43 -10.94 -20.16
C LYS A 11 8.23 -10.04 -19.22
N CYS A 12 7.91 -10.06 -17.93
CA CYS A 12 8.68 -9.34 -16.94
C CYS A 12 10.07 -9.96 -16.77
N GLU A 13 11.14 -9.17 -16.81
CA GLU A 13 12.51 -9.66 -16.59
C GLU A 13 12.76 -10.16 -15.16
N GLU A 14 12.07 -9.60 -14.16
CA GLU A 14 12.28 -9.98 -12.75
C GLU A 14 11.52 -11.23 -12.30
N CYS A 15 10.28 -11.42 -12.75
CA CYS A 15 9.46 -12.57 -12.33
C CYS A 15 9.13 -13.56 -13.45
N GLY A 16 9.46 -13.23 -14.70
CA GLY A 16 9.13 -14.06 -15.86
C GLY A 16 7.64 -14.13 -16.21
N VAL A 17 6.77 -13.40 -15.50
CA VAL A 17 5.32 -13.41 -15.74
C VAL A 17 4.97 -12.52 -16.92
N ALA A 18 4.12 -13.01 -17.82
CA ALA A 18 3.56 -12.22 -18.90
C ALA A 18 2.54 -11.20 -18.35
N TYR A 19 2.69 -9.92 -18.72
CA TYR A 19 1.79 -8.83 -18.33
C TYR A 19 1.42 -7.98 -19.55
N PHE A 20 0.26 -7.34 -19.46
CA PHE A 20 -0.20 -6.41 -20.48
C PHE A 20 0.32 -5.01 -20.17
N THR A 21 0.96 -4.37 -21.14
CA THR A 21 1.43 -2.98 -21.08
C THR A 21 0.91 -2.19 -22.28
N PHE A 22 0.77 -0.88 -22.09
CA PHE A 22 0.53 0.07 -23.18
C PHE A 22 1.83 0.76 -23.61
N ASP A 23 2.86 0.71 -22.75
CA ASP A 23 4.17 1.32 -22.99
C ASP A 23 5.16 0.33 -23.59
N GLU A 24 5.80 0.75 -24.68
CA GLU A 24 6.87 -0.01 -25.35
C GLU A 24 8.20 0.03 -24.59
N GLU A 25 8.39 0.94 -23.63
CA GLU A 25 9.66 1.13 -22.89
C GLU A 25 9.70 0.53 -21.47
N GLY A 26 8.72 -0.31 -21.08
CA GLY A 26 8.75 -1.03 -19.80
C GLY A 26 9.04 -2.53 -19.96
N SER A 27 10.04 -3.06 -19.25
CA SER A 27 10.35 -4.51 -19.16
C SER A 27 9.99 -5.16 -17.83
N VAL A 28 9.56 -4.37 -16.84
CA VAL A 28 9.20 -4.84 -15.50
C VAL A 28 7.70 -4.68 -15.29
N CYS A 29 7.05 -5.74 -14.77
CA CYS A 29 5.63 -5.67 -14.48
C CYS A 29 5.37 -4.76 -13.26
N PRO A 30 4.19 -4.12 -13.16
CA PRO A 30 3.86 -3.23 -12.05
C PRO A 30 3.96 -3.92 -10.68
N LYS A 31 3.74 -5.25 -10.62
CA LYS A 31 3.91 -6.03 -9.39
C LYS A 31 5.35 -6.10 -8.92
N CYS A 32 6.29 -6.35 -9.82
CA CYS A 32 7.72 -6.39 -9.50
C CYS A 32 8.25 -5.01 -9.16
N GLN A 33 7.80 -3.99 -9.90
CA GLN A 33 8.15 -2.61 -9.61
C GLN A 33 7.71 -2.22 -8.18
N ASP A 34 6.45 -2.51 -7.81
CA ASP A 34 5.96 -2.33 -6.43
C ASP A 34 6.80 -3.12 -5.41
N ARG A 35 7.20 -4.36 -5.75
CA ARG A 35 8.03 -5.22 -4.88
C ARG A 35 9.42 -4.65 -4.60
N ASN A 36 10.05 -4.07 -5.62
CA ASN A 36 11.36 -3.44 -5.47
C ASN A 36 11.26 -2.23 -4.53
N TYR A 37 10.21 -1.40 -4.68
CA TYR A 37 9.94 -0.32 -3.73
C TYR A 37 9.69 -0.83 -2.31
N PHE A 38 8.97 -1.94 -2.12
CA PHE A 38 8.79 -2.52 -0.78
C PHE A 38 10.12 -2.94 -0.15
N GLY A 39 11.05 -3.48 -0.94
CA GLY A 39 12.39 -3.83 -0.47
C GLY A 39 13.16 -2.59 0.00
N CYS A 40 13.15 -1.53 -0.80
CA CYS A 40 13.80 -0.27 -0.43
C CYS A 40 13.14 0.35 0.81
N ILE A 41 11.81 0.46 0.85
CA ILE A 41 11.06 1.03 1.98
C ILE A 41 11.37 0.25 3.26
N ARG A 42 11.41 -1.08 3.20
CA ARG A 42 11.74 -1.91 4.36
C ARG A 42 13.16 -1.64 4.87
N ARG A 43 14.12 -1.48 3.96
CA ARG A 43 15.51 -1.17 4.29
C ARG A 43 15.65 0.22 4.90
N TYR A 44 14.86 1.17 4.42
CA TYR A 44 14.77 2.53 4.94
C TYR A 44 14.15 2.59 6.35
N ILE A 45 13.08 1.83 6.59
CA ILE A 45 12.44 1.73 7.91
C ILE A 45 13.37 1.10 8.95
N ASP A 46 14.19 0.13 8.55
CA ASP A 46 15.15 -0.54 9.44
C ASP A 46 16.28 0.39 9.90
N ASP A 47 16.68 1.34 9.05
CA ASP A 47 17.78 2.27 9.31
C ASP A 47 17.34 3.51 10.13
N GLU A 48 16.26 4.20 9.72
CA GLU A 48 15.99 5.57 10.21
C GLU A 48 14.51 5.95 10.44
N GLU A 49 13.56 5.00 10.35
CA GLU A 49 12.10 5.27 10.46
C GLU A 49 11.62 6.52 9.65
N PRO A 50 11.92 6.59 8.33
CA PRO A 50 11.77 7.82 7.57
C PRO A 50 10.32 8.19 7.33
N THR A 51 10.07 9.50 7.20
CA THR A 51 8.74 10.04 6.96
C THR A 51 8.23 9.71 5.54
N VAL A 52 6.91 9.74 5.30
CA VAL A 52 6.35 9.60 3.94
C VAL A 52 6.97 10.61 2.95
N GLU A 53 7.34 11.80 3.43
CA GLU A 53 7.99 12.84 2.62
C GLU A 53 9.42 12.45 2.22
N GLU A 54 10.17 11.86 3.15
CA GLU A 54 11.54 11.38 2.91
C GLU A 54 11.52 10.16 1.98
N LEU A 55 10.62 9.20 2.22
CA LEU A 55 10.40 8.07 1.32
C LEU A 55 10.04 8.54 -0.10
N SER A 56 9.21 9.58 -0.22
CA SER A 56 8.85 10.15 -1.52
C SER A 56 10.05 10.77 -2.23
N THR A 57 10.94 11.42 -1.48
CA THR A 57 12.14 12.09 -1.97
C THR A 57 13.21 11.08 -2.37
N GLU A 58 13.54 10.15 -1.48
CA GLU A 58 14.60 9.15 -1.67
C GLU A 58 14.25 8.12 -2.74
N LEU A 59 13.01 7.61 -2.72
CA LEU A 59 12.56 6.61 -3.69
C LEU A 59 12.09 7.25 -5.00
N ARG A 60 12.01 8.59 -5.04
CA ARG A 60 11.41 9.37 -6.15
C ARG A 60 10.01 8.85 -6.53
N VAL A 61 9.26 8.38 -5.53
CA VAL A 61 7.90 7.89 -5.71
C VAL A 61 6.92 8.98 -5.27
N PRO A 62 5.87 9.28 -6.04
CA PRO A 62 4.90 10.29 -5.62
C PRO A 62 4.15 9.86 -4.35
N LYS A 63 3.98 10.78 -3.40
CA LYS A 63 3.29 10.57 -2.11
C LYS A 63 1.96 9.84 -2.26
N ILE A 64 1.18 10.16 -3.30
CA ILE A 64 -0.11 9.52 -3.60
C ILE A 64 0.00 7.99 -3.76
N ARG A 65 1.11 7.50 -4.32
CA ARG A 65 1.37 6.07 -4.54
C ARG A 65 1.76 5.39 -3.24
N ILE A 66 2.55 6.07 -2.41
CA ILE A 66 2.92 5.62 -1.06
C ILE A 66 1.69 5.51 -0.17
N TYR A 67 0.87 6.57 -0.09
CA TYR A 67 -0.40 6.54 0.65
C TYR A 67 -1.33 5.42 0.18
N ARG A 68 -1.36 5.13 -1.12
CA ARG A 68 -2.15 4.02 -1.67
C ARG A 68 -1.63 2.67 -1.20
N TRP A 69 -0.32 2.44 -1.15
CA TRP A 69 0.26 1.20 -0.63
C TRP A 69 0.03 1.02 0.87
N ILE A 70 0.10 2.10 1.65
CA ILE A 70 -0.22 2.09 3.09
C ILE A 70 -1.71 1.79 3.30
N ARG A 71 -2.60 2.40 2.51
CA ARG A 71 -4.05 2.12 2.55
C ARG A 71 -4.39 0.67 2.19
N ASP A 72 -3.73 0.12 1.18
CA ASP A 72 -3.92 -1.27 0.72
C ASP A 72 -3.34 -2.28 1.73
N GLY A 73 -2.60 -1.81 2.74
CA GLY A 73 -1.93 -2.66 3.73
C GLY A 73 -0.73 -3.43 3.17
N ARG A 74 -0.18 -3.00 2.02
CA ARG A 74 0.99 -3.63 1.40
C ARG A 74 2.31 -3.20 2.05
N ILE A 75 2.30 -2.07 2.74
CA ILE A 75 3.44 -1.53 3.48
C ILE A 75 2.98 -1.26 4.90
N GLN A 76 3.74 -1.76 5.87
CA GLN A 76 3.62 -1.36 7.27
C GLN A 76 4.51 -0.14 7.47
N TYR A 77 3.91 0.98 7.84
CA TYR A 77 4.61 2.23 8.12
C TYR A 77 4.38 2.61 9.58
N ILE A 78 5.42 2.81 10.36
CA ILE A 78 5.28 3.22 11.77
C ILE A 78 5.40 4.74 11.78
N PRO A 79 4.35 5.51 12.13
CA PRO A 79 4.50 6.96 12.20
C PRO A 79 5.41 7.31 13.39
N GLY A 80 6.67 7.64 13.08
CA GLY A 80 7.53 8.39 13.97
C GLY A 80 6.85 9.71 14.35
N THR A 81 7.06 10.13 15.59
CA THR A 81 6.40 11.15 16.44
C THR A 81 6.10 12.55 15.83
N GLY A 82 6.30 12.78 14.53
CA GLY A 82 6.35 14.12 13.95
C GLY A 82 5.25 14.52 12.96
N MET A 83 4.86 13.71 11.99
CA MET A 83 4.21 14.27 10.78
C MET A 83 3.15 13.38 10.14
N THR A 84 1.93 13.93 10.00
CA THR A 84 0.86 13.59 9.05
C THR A 84 0.69 12.10 8.70
N GLY A 85 0.57 11.27 9.74
CA GLY A 85 0.15 9.88 9.62
C GLY A 85 -1.33 9.72 9.23
N ILE A 86 -1.71 8.53 8.79
CA ILE A 86 -3.13 8.18 8.66
C ILE A 86 -3.72 8.13 10.07
N PHE A 87 -4.89 8.70 10.28
CA PHE A 87 -5.57 8.68 11.59
C PHE A 87 -6.73 7.69 11.57
N CYS A 88 -6.92 7.03 12.70
CA CYS A 88 -8.06 6.17 12.97
C CYS A 88 -9.37 6.97 12.85
N GLU A 89 -10.26 6.61 11.93
CA GLU A 89 -11.57 7.28 11.80
C GLU A 89 -12.47 7.07 13.04
N GLU A 90 -12.21 6.03 13.83
CA GLU A 90 -13.00 5.70 15.03
C GLU A 90 -12.46 6.34 16.31
N CYS A 91 -11.18 6.69 16.35
CA CYS A 91 -10.47 6.99 17.59
C CYS A 91 -9.46 8.14 17.51
N GLY A 92 -9.14 8.62 16.31
CA GLY A 92 -8.22 9.73 16.07
C GLY A 92 -6.74 9.43 16.35
N ILE A 93 -6.40 8.22 16.81
CA ILE A 93 -5.01 7.80 17.05
C ILE A 93 -4.29 7.63 15.70
N PRO A 94 -3.02 8.03 15.57
CA PRO A 94 -2.22 7.72 14.38
C PRO A 94 -2.13 6.21 14.18
N ILE A 95 -2.38 5.77 12.95
CA ILE A 95 -2.35 4.37 12.54
C ILE A 95 -1.31 4.13 11.47
N GLU A 96 -0.71 2.96 11.55
CA GLU A 96 0.36 2.51 10.67
C GLU A 96 -0.17 2.15 9.27
N PHE A 97 -1.39 1.61 9.20
CA PHE A 97 -2.08 1.22 7.97
C PHE A 97 -3.58 1.03 8.23
N GLY A 98 -4.38 1.13 7.16
CA GLY A 98 -5.84 0.96 7.20
C GLY A 98 -6.64 2.22 7.54
N SER A 99 -7.95 2.08 7.74
CA SER A 99 -8.88 3.17 8.12
C SER A 99 -9.09 3.28 9.64
N VAL A 100 -8.89 2.17 10.37
CA VAL A 100 -9.14 2.06 11.80
C VAL A 100 -8.00 1.31 12.48
N CYS A 101 -7.65 1.71 13.70
CA CYS A 101 -6.55 1.07 14.43
C CYS A 101 -6.87 -0.39 14.78
N ILE A 102 -5.84 -1.20 15.04
CA ILE A 102 -5.97 -2.61 15.45
C ILE A 102 -6.90 -2.77 16.68
N LYS A 103 -6.89 -1.81 17.61
CA LYS A 103 -7.78 -1.84 18.79
C LYS A 103 -9.25 -1.68 18.39
N CYS A 104 -9.57 -0.69 17.56
CA CYS A 104 -10.92 -0.44 17.05
C CYS A 104 -11.41 -1.57 16.14
N ALA A 105 -10.56 -2.05 15.23
CA ALA A 105 -10.87 -3.21 14.38
C ALA A 105 -11.20 -4.47 15.20
N LYS A 106 -10.43 -4.75 16.26
CA LYS A 106 -10.73 -5.86 17.21
C LYS A 106 -12.05 -5.63 17.94
N ASN A 107 -12.36 -4.41 18.34
CA ASN A 107 -13.61 -4.09 19.03
C ASN A 107 -14.83 -4.21 18.11
N ALA A 108 -14.72 -3.76 16.86
CA ALA A 108 -15.74 -3.91 15.83
C ALA A 108 -16.05 -5.39 15.52
N ARG A 109 -15.02 -6.25 15.47
CA ARG A 109 -15.22 -7.71 15.31
C ARG A 109 -15.96 -8.34 16.49
N LYS A 110 -15.70 -7.89 17.73
CA LYS A 110 -16.40 -8.39 18.93
C LYS A 110 -17.90 -8.07 18.93
N LYS A 111 -18.31 -6.91 18.37
CA LYS A 111 -19.74 -6.54 18.27
C LYS A 111 -20.55 -7.45 17.33
N LYS A 112 -19.93 -8.02 16.28
CA LYS A 112 -20.62 -8.90 15.31
C LYS A 112 -20.90 -10.33 15.82
N ARG A 113 -20.23 -10.79 16.87
CA ARG A 113 -20.45 -12.13 17.45
C ARG A 113 -21.68 -12.24 18.36
N LYS A 114 -22.27 -11.13 18.81
CA LYS A 114 -23.45 -11.14 19.70
C LYS A 114 -24.81 -11.12 18.96
N LYS A 115 -24.85 -11.01 17.63
CA LYS A 115 -26.08 -11.04 16.82
C LYS A 115 -26.36 -12.38 16.12
N LYS A 116 -25.86 -13.50 16.68
CA LYS A 116 -26.20 -14.86 16.22
C LYS A 116 -26.77 -15.72 17.35
N LYS A 117 -27.56 -15.12 18.25
CA LYS A 117 -28.49 -15.85 19.10
C LYS A 117 -29.78 -15.05 19.14
N ILE A 118 -30.87 -15.71 18.76
CA ILE A 118 -32.30 -15.33 18.83
C ILE A 118 -32.94 -15.01 17.46
N ALA A 119 -34.08 -15.69 17.27
CA ALA A 119 -35.06 -15.73 16.18
C ALA A 119 -34.70 -16.69 15.03
N ILE A 120 -35.39 -17.80 14.77
CA ILE A 120 -36.63 -18.43 15.31
C ILE A 120 -36.41 -19.94 15.24
#